data_AF-A0A9P5ANQ9-F1
#
_entry.id   AF-A0A9P5ANQ9-F1
#
_cell.length_a   1.000
_cell.length_b   1.000
_cell.length_c   1.000
_cell.angle_alpha   90.00
_cell.angle_beta   90.00
_cell.angle_gamma   90.00
#
_symmetry.space_group_name_H-M   'P 1'
#
loop_
_entity.id
_entity.type
_entity.pdbx_description
1 polymer ?
#
loop_
_entity_poly.entity_id
_entity_poly.type
_entity_poly.pdbx_seq_one_letter_code
_entity_poly.pdbx_strand_id
1 'polypeptide(L)'
;MASVEPPNPLPPDQNVGPILLGISGACLALVIITTSVRVWVRSALRSSGWDDYTIVIVTLLGIARYGVQVGQVSIGNGRHRWFIAPENYVQNNKLGWVAQILLFASICLLKISILLLLLRIKDSQRVKYAAWAIMAGLVVTNFGCIIILLAECRPISAYWTGVGECWNPRIRIYYIYATIAFSILTDMICSLLPVFVIWNTSLPFKTKVSVWALMSLGLVATGFGIARAASLGVVTSDLSWVYAITAIWSNLELYLGIVGANLALSRSIFAYFFREGGTTKGSSYGGMPRLLATEVTERAIWEETLREAEARRWQIFKSSKKSPFITPGLSTLIQQHGFLSGIFQIFSGDGSTCPPLSYYLHLRQISFSGYTTSRSKILTAVAATKLERVSWEIGGKSPAIILVDCDLYKAFVKAVESIIGVTRQACMACSRIHVQKGTYDKFLAVYGDAMKA
;
A
#
# COMPACT_ATOMS: atom_id res chain seq x y z
N MET A 1 46.15 -14.42 -8.99
CA MET A 1 45.85 -13.28 -9.90
C MET A 1 47.04 -13.12 -10.82
N ALA A 2 46.85 -13.26 -12.14
CA ALA A 2 47.89 -12.88 -13.09
C ALA A 2 48.32 -11.43 -12.77
N SER A 3 49.62 -11.16 -12.79
CA SER A 3 50.21 -9.84 -12.58
C SER A 3 49.63 -8.88 -13.61
N VAL A 4 48.55 -8.18 -13.25
CA VAL A 4 48.00 -7.12 -14.08
C VAL A 4 48.99 -5.97 -13.99
N GLU A 5 49.77 -5.79 -15.05
CA GLU A 5 50.69 -4.67 -15.15
C GLU A 5 49.91 -3.35 -15.01
N PRO A 6 50.44 -2.38 -14.24
CA PRO A 6 49.80 -1.09 -14.11
C PRO A 6 49.72 -0.39 -15.47
N PRO A 7 48.57 0.24 -15.80
CA PRO A 7 48.48 1.08 -16.99
C PRO A 7 49.49 2.22 -16.89
N ASN A 8 50.10 2.57 -18.02
CA ASN A 8 51.05 3.65 -18.13
C ASN A 8 50.53 4.68 -19.15
N PRO A 9 50.19 5.92 -18.74
CA PRO A 9 50.32 6.49 -17.39
C PRO A 9 49.32 5.92 -16.38
N LEU A 10 49.70 5.98 -15.09
CA LEU A 10 48.80 5.65 -13.99
C LEU A 10 47.58 6.59 -13.98
N PRO A 11 46.38 6.10 -13.66
CA PRO A 11 45.22 6.95 -13.50
C PRO A 11 45.39 7.92 -12.32
N PRO A 12 44.70 9.07 -12.34
CA PRO A 12 44.73 10.02 -11.23
C PRO A 12 44.25 9.35 -9.94
N ASP A 13 44.87 9.68 -8.79
CA ASP A 13 44.50 9.14 -7.47
C ASP A 13 43.18 9.76 -6.97
N GLN A 14 42.10 9.38 -7.63
CA GLN A 14 40.75 9.76 -7.28
C GLN A 14 40.17 8.76 -6.27
N ASN A 15 39.29 9.25 -5.40
CA ASN A 15 38.61 8.43 -4.40
C ASN A 15 37.10 8.69 -4.43
N VAL A 16 36.32 7.70 -4.88
CA VAL A 16 34.85 7.74 -4.86
C VAL A 16 34.25 7.21 -3.57
N GLY A 17 35.06 6.67 -2.65
CA GLY A 17 34.61 6.11 -1.37
C GLY A 17 33.74 7.07 -0.55
N PRO A 18 34.16 8.34 -0.33
CA PRO A 18 33.34 9.33 0.39
C PRO A 18 32.00 9.63 -0.29
N ILE A 19 31.98 9.69 -1.63
CA ILE A 19 30.76 9.90 -2.42
C ILE A 19 29.81 8.72 -2.25
N LEU A 20 30.34 7.49 -2.32
CA LEU A 20 29.58 6.26 -2.09
C LEU A 20 28.94 6.28 -0.70
N LEU A 21 29.68 6.60 0.37
CA LEU A 21 29.13 6.64 1.72
C LEU A 21 28.13 7.77 1.94
N GLY A 22 28.40 8.96 1.39
CA GLY A 22 27.54 10.14 1.52
C GLY A 22 26.17 9.90 0.88
N ILE A 23 26.15 9.48 -0.39
CA ILE A 23 24.90 9.19 -1.12
C ILE A 23 24.16 8.03 -0.45
N SER A 24 24.86 6.93 -0.16
CA SER A 24 24.23 5.73 0.40
C SER A 24 23.71 5.97 1.82
N GLY A 25 24.42 6.76 2.63
CA GLY A 25 24.00 7.14 3.98
C GLY A 25 22.77 8.04 3.98
N ALA A 26 22.72 9.04 3.09
CA ALA A 26 21.55 9.90 2.93
C ALA A 26 20.31 9.10 2.50
N CYS A 27 20.46 8.20 1.52
CA CYS A 27 19.37 7.33 1.09
C CYS A 27 18.94 6.35 2.21
N LEU A 28 19.88 5.79 2.96
CA LEU A 28 19.57 4.89 4.07
C LEU A 28 18.80 5.61 5.18
N ALA A 29 19.15 6.85 5.51
CA ALA A 29 18.42 7.66 6.48
C ALA A 29 16.95 7.84 6.05
N LEU A 30 16.72 8.17 4.78
CA LEU A 30 15.36 8.27 4.21
C LEU A 30 14.62 6.92 4.26
N VAL A 31 15.29 5.81 3.98
CA VAL A 31 14.72 4.45 4.07
C VAL A 31 14.30 4.12 5.50
N ILE A 32 15.13 4.42 6.49
CA ILE A 32 14.82 4.16 7.90
C ILE A 32 13.62 5.01 8.34
N ILE A 33 13.60 6.30 8.01
CA ILE A 33 12.50 7.20 8.35
C ILE A 33 11.20 6.70 7.70
N THR A 34 11.20 6.48 6.40
CA THR A 34 9.97 6.08 5.67
C THR A 34 9.47 4.70 6.10
N THR A 35 10.36 3.74 6.36
CA THR A 35 9.99 2.40 6.84
C THR A 35 9.45 2.46 8.26
N SER A 36 10.07 3.25 9.15
CA SER A 36 9.61 3.41 10.53
C SER A 36 8.20 4.02 10.58
N VAL A 37 7.98 5.06 9.78
CA VAL A 37 6.65 5.68 9.63
C VAL A 37 5.63 4.67 9.10
N ARG A 38 5.97 3.91 8.06
CA ARG A 38 5.09 2.85 7.52
C ARG A 38 4.72 1.84 8.60
N VAL A 39 5.69 1.25 9.27
CA VAL A 39 5.46 0.20 10.29
C VAL A 39 4.66 0.75 11.46
N TRP A 40 4.97 1.96 11.92
CA TRP A 40 4.25 2.60 13.02
C TRP A 40 2.78 2.83 12.67
N VAL A 41 2.49 3.51 11.56
CA VAL A 41 1.10 3.78 11.15
C VAL A 41 0.33 2.49 10.96
N ARG A 42 0.92 1.49 10.31
CA ARG A 42 0.21 0.25 10.01
C ARG A 42 -0.05 -0.61 11.24
N SER A 43 0.88 -0.61 12.17
CA SER A 43 0.70 -1.26 13.47
C SER A 43 -0.37 -0.55 14.30
N ALA A 44 -0.38 0.79 14.30
CA ALA A 44 -1.39 1.59 14.97
C ALA A 44 -2.80 1.36 14.38
N LEU A 45 -2.91 1.19 13.07
CA LEU A 45 -4.15 0.86 12.37
C LEU A 45 -4.52 -0.64 12.43
N ARG A 46 -3.75 -1.49 13.14
CA ARG A 46 -3.91 -2.96 13.20
C ARG A 46 -4.07 -3.60 11.81
N SER A 47 -3.33 -3.08 10.84
CA SER A 47 -3.45 -3.47 9.42
C SER A 47 -2.15 -4.03 8.85
N SER A 48 -1.27 -4.57 9.69
CA SER A 48 0.00 -5.16 9.26
C SER A 48 -0.23 -6.36 8.33
N GLY A 49 0.49 -6.40 7.21
CA GLY A 49 0.47 -7.54 6.29
C GLY A 49 1.85 -8.16 6.11
N TRP A 50 1.91 -9.25 5.35
CA TRP A 50 3.18 -9.88 4.94
C TRP A 50 4.09 -8.92 4.16
N ASP A 51 3.52 -7.93 3.48
CA ASP A 51 4.25 -6.85 2.81
C ASP A 51 5.08 -5.99 3.78
N ASP A 52 4.62 -5.80 5.01
CA ASP A 52 5.29 -4.99 6.02
C ASP A 52 6.42 -5.74 6.73
N TYR A 53 6.25 -7.04 6.98
CA TYR A 53 7.33 -7.87 7.52
C TYR A 53 8.49 -7.99 6.53
N THR A 54 8.17 -8.20 5.24
CA THR A 54 9.18 -8.30 4.19
C THR A 54 9.94 -6.99 4.00
N ILE A 55 9.29 -5.82 4.04
CA ILE A 55 10.00 -4.54 3.91
C ILE A 55 10.91 -4.25 5.11
N VAL A 56 10.54 -4.67 6.32
CA VAL A 56 11.41 -4.55 7.51
C VAL A 56 12.67 -5.39 7.35
N ILE A 57 12.53 -6.65 6.89
CA ILE A 57 13.67 -7.52 6.63
C ILE A 57 14.59 -6.92 5.57
N VAL A 58 14.03 -6.37 4.49
CA VAL A 58 14.81 -5.68 3.44
C VAL A 58 15.59 -4.49 4.01
N THR A 59 14.97 -3.68 4.87
CA THR A 59 15.63 -2.54 5.51
C THR A 59 16.76 -2.98 6.42
N LEU A 60 16.59 -4.06 7.19
CA LEU A 60 17.66 -4.63 8.03
C LEU A 60 18.84 -5.14 7.19
N LEU A 61 18.57 -5.83 6.09
CA LEU A 61 19.61 -6.25 5.14
C LEU A 61 20.31 -5.05 4.47
N GLY A 62 19.56 -3.98 4.17
CA GLY A 62 20.10 -2.71 3.67
C GLY A 62 21.06 -2.05 4.67
N ILE A 63 20.70 -2.01 5.96
CA ILE A 63 21.57 -1.51 7.04
C ILE A 63 22.84 -2.36 7.14
N ALA A 64 22.71 -3.69 7.13
CA ALA A 64 23.85 -4.61 7.17
C ALA A 64 24.79 -4.38 5.96
N ARG A 65 24.22 -4.22 4.76
CA ARG A 65 24.97 -3.91 3.54
C ARG A 65 25.71 -2.57 3.65
N TYR A 66 25.08 -1.53 4.18
CA TYR A 66 25.73 -0.25 4.40
C TYR A 66 26.89 -0.35 5.40
N GLY A 67 26.72 -1.11 6.49
CA GLY A 67 27.78 -1.37 7.46
C GLY A 67 29.00 -2.06 6.83
N VAL A 68 28.78 -3.04 5.95
CA VAL A 68 29.86 -3.67 5.17
C VAL A 68 30.57 -2.64 4.28
N GLN A 69 29.83 -1.75 3.62
CA GLN A 69 30.41 -0.71 2.76
C GLN A 69 31.23 0.33 3.53
N VAL A 70 30.81 0.71 4.74
CA VAL A 70 31.62 1.56 5.64
C VAL A 70 32.95 0.89 5.93
N GLY A 71 32.93 -0.42 6.26
CA GLY A 71 34.16 -1.22 6.41
C GLY A 71 35.01 -1.23 5.14
N GLN A 72 34.42 -1.42 3.96
CA GLN A 72 35.15 -1.41 2.69
C GLN A 72 35.86 -0.08 2.43
N VAL A 73 35.16 1.05 2.60
CA VAL A 73 35.74 2.37 2.35
C VAL A 73 36.85 2.70 3.35
N SER A 74 36.74 2.24 4.61
CA SER A 74 37.82 2.41 5.60
C SER A 74 39.12 1.69 5.22
N ILE A 75 39.03 0.60 4.44
CA ILE A 75 40.17 -0.19 3.96
C ILE A 75 40.74 0.38 2.63
N GLY A 76 40.10 1.42 2.07
CA GLY A 76 40.54 2.11 0.85
C GLY A 76 39.71 1.78 -0.40
N ASN A 77 38.54 1.15 -0.26
CA ASN A 77 37.63 0.92 -1.39
C ASN A 77 37.17 2.23 -2.03
N GLY A 78 37.09 2.26 -3.36
CA GLY A 78 36.78 3.47 -4.13
C GLY A 78 37.99 4.25 -4.60
N ARG A 79 39.22 3.83 -4.26
CA ARG A 79 40.44 4.22 -4.99
C ARG A 79 40.76 3.21 -6.07
N HIS A 80 41.53 3.63 -7.08
CA HIS A 80 42.05 2.73 -8.10
C HIS A 80 42.90 1.61 -7.47
N ARG A 81 42.83 0.39 -8.03
CA ARG A 81 43.48 -0.82 -7.49
C ARG A 81 44.94 -0.63 -7.07
N TRP A 82 45.69 0.15 -7.83
CA TRP A 82 47.14 0.36 -7.66
C TRP A 82 47.52 1.17 -6.43
N PHE A 83 46.59 1.94 -5.84
CA PHE A 83 46.84 2.73 -4.63
C PHE A 83 46.44 2.00 -3.34
N ILE A 84 46.03 0.73 -3.43
CA ILE A 84 45.54 -0.08 -2.31
C ILE A 84 46.55 -1.20 -2.00
N ALA A 85 46.97 -1.29 -0.74
CA ALA A 85 47.86 -2.36 -0.27
C ALA A 85 47.29 -3.76 -0.59
N PRO A 86 48.11 -4.75 -0.97
CA PRO A 86 47.64 -6.08 -1.37
C PRO A 86 46.77 -6.78 -0.33
N GLU A 87 47.10 -6.67 0.95
CA GLU A 87 46.35 -7.28 2.06
C GLU A 87 44.97 -6.66 2.20
N ASN A 88 44.92 -5.33 2.14
CA ASN A 88 43.69 -4.53 2.18
C ASN A 88 42.79 -4.83 0.97
N TYR A 89 43.38 -5.11 -0.19
CA TYR A 89 42.63 -5.48 -1.39
C TYR A 89 41.93 -6.84 -1.25
N VAL A 90 42.60 -7.84 -0.69
CA VAL A 90 41.99 -9.16 -0.42
C VAL A 90 40.82 -9.02 0.56
N GLN A 91 40.98 -8.23 1.62
CA GLN A 91 39.89 -7.93 2.56
C GLN A 91 38.74 -7.18 1.89
N ASN A 92 39.04 -6.20 1.03
CA ASN A 92 38.02 -5.46 0.28
C ASN A 92 37.20 -6.40 -0.62
N ASN A 93 37.85 -7.33 -1.33
CA ASN A 93 37.16 -8.31 -2.18
C ASN A 93 36.26 -9.24 -1.36
N LYS A 94 36.70 -9.67 -0.18
CA LYS A 94 35.90 -10.49 0.73
C LYS A 94 34.64 -9.75 1.20
N LEU A 95 34.78 -8.49 1.63
CA LEU A 95 33.64 -7.65 2.03
C LEU A 95 32.72 -7.35 0.84
N GLY A 96 33.28 -7.12 -0.35
CA GLY A 96 32.52 -6.92 -1.58
C GLY A 96 31.67 -8.14 -1.96
N TRP A 97 32.21 -9.34 -1.79
CA TRP A 97 31.48 -10.59 -1.97
C TRP A 97 30.30 -10.71 -1.00
N VAL A 98 30.51 -10.42 0.29
CA VAL A 98 29.42 -10.40 1.30
C VAL A 98 28.37 -9.35 0.94
N ALA A 99 28.80 -8.15 0.56
CA ALA A 99 27.89 -7.09 0.14
C ALA A 99 27.03 -7.51 -1.06
N GLN A 100 27.62 -8.22 -2.04
CA GLN A 100 26.91 -8.69 -3.24
C GLN A 100 25.82 -9.71 -2.91
N ILE A 101 26.06 -10.63 -1.97
CA ILE A 101 25.04 -11.57 -1.47
C ILE A 101 23.88 -10.79 -0.83
N LEU A 102 24.19 -9.82 0.04
CA LEU A 102 23.18 -8.98 0.68
C LEU A 102 22.35 -8.19 -0.35
N LEU A 103 22.96 -7.74 -1.45
CA LEU A 103 22.26 -7.03 -2.52
C LEU A 103 21.19 -7.88 -3.19
N PHE A 104 21.57 -9.06 -3.68
CA PHE A 104 20.63 -9.93 -4.41
C PHE A 104 19.49 -10.41 -3.51
N ALA A 105 19.78 -10.73 -2.25
CA ALA A 105 18.76 -11.05 -1.26
C ALA A 105 17.81 -9.87 -1.02
N SER A 106 18.34 -8.66 -0.87
CA SER A 106 17.54 -7.45 -0.60
C SER A 106 16.66 -7.06 -1.79
N ILE A 107 17.19 -7.08 -3.02
CA ILE A 107 16.42 -6.76 -4.24
C ILE A 107 15.27 -7.76 -4.43
N CYS A 108 15.53 -9.05 -4.23
CA CYS A 108 14.50 -10.09 -4.33
C CYS A 108 13.35 -9.83 -3.35
N LEU A 109 13.68 -9.63 -2.06
CA LEU A 109 12.69 -9.40 -1.01
C LEU A 109 11.93 -8.08 -1.19
N LEU A 110 12.59 -7.02 -1.68
CA LEU A 110 11.95 -5.75 -2.01
C LEU A 110 10.83 -5.96 -3.04
N LYS A 111 11.14 -6.66 -4.13
CA LYS A 111 10.17 -6.90 -5.21
C LYS A 111 9.04 -7.83 -4.78
N ILE A 112 9.34 -8.82 -3.93
CA ILE A 112 8.31 -9.65 -3.29
C ILE A 112 7.38 -8.78 -2.43
N SER A 113 7.91 -7.85 -1.62
CA SER A 113 7.09 -6.93 -0.81
C SER A 113 6.13 -6.08 -1.67
N ILE A 114 6.61 -5.55 -2.81
CA ILE A 114 5.78 -4.79 -3.75
C ILE A 114 4.67 -5.67 -4.35
N LEU A 115 4.98 -6.90 -4.75
CA LEU A 115 4.01 -7.84 -5.32
C LEU A 115 2.97 -8.28 -4.28
N LEU A 116 3.37 -8.51 -3.03
CA LEU A 116 2.46 -8.80 -1.91
C LEU A 116 1.50 -7.62 -1.66
N LEU A 117 1.98 -6.39 -1.75
CA LEU A 117 1.14 -5.20 -1.66
C LEU A 117 0.11 -5.15 -2.80
N LEU A 118 0.50 -5.45 -4.04
CA LEU A 118 -0.41 -5.51 -5.18
C LEU A 118 -1.49 -6.59 -5.02
N LEU A 119 -1.10 -7.78 -4.55
CA LEU A 119 -2.00 -8.89 -4.26
C LEU A 119 -3.04 -8.55 -3.19
N ARG A 120 -2.67 -7.69 -2.24
CA ARG A 120 -3.56 -7.21 -1.18
C ARG A 120 -4.58 -6.19 -1.67
N ILE A 121 -4.24 -5.39 -2.69
CA ILE A 121 -5.11 -4.34 -3.21
C ILE A 121 -6.14 -4.92 -4.20
N LYS A 122 -5.73 -5.87 -5.05
CA LYS A 122 -6.58 -6.35 -6.15
C LYS A 122 -6.89 -7.84 -6.03
N ASP A 123 -8.17 -8.13 -5.83
CA ASP A 123 -8.68 -9.49 -5.78
C ASP A 123 -9.08 -10.00 -7.18
N SER A 124 -8.10 -10.22 -8.06
CA SER A 124 -8.33 -10.79 -9.39
C SER A 124 -7.45 -12.01 -9.63
N GLN A 125 -8.06 -13.13 -10.02
CA GLN A 125 -7.36 -14.40 -10.17
C GLN A 125 -6.23 -14.35 -11.22
N ARG A 126 -6.42 -13.61 -12.32
CA ARG A 126 -5.38 -13.43 -13.35
C ARG A 126 -4.16 -12.66 -12.80
N VAL A 127 -4.42 -11.61 -12.02
CA VAL A 127 -3.36 -10.81 -11.37
C VAL A 127 -2.63 -11.65 -10.33
N LYS A 128 -3.35 -12.50 -9.58
CA LYS A 128 -2.75 -13.44 -8.63
C LYS A 128 -1.76 -14.38 -9.32
N TYR A 129 -2.18 -15.10 -10.36
CA TYR A 129 -1.30 -16.03 -11.06
C TYR A 129 -0.10 -15.33 -11.70
N ALA A 130 -0.29 -14.16 -12.31
CA ALA A 130 0.81 -13.37 -12.87
C ALA A 130 1.81 -12.93 -11.79
N ALA A 131 1.34 -12.44 -10.64
CA ALA A 131 2.20 -12.04 -9.53
C ALA A 131 2.97 -13.23 -8.94
N TRP A 132 2.33 -14.40 -8.78
CA TRP A 132 3.01 -15.62 -8.32
C TRP A 132 4.09 -16.09 -9.29
N ALA A 133 3.83 -16.06 -10.59
CA ALA A 133 4.83 -16.40 -11.61
C ALA A 133 6.03 -15.44 -11.58
N ILE A 134 5.78 -14.14 -11.43
CA ILE A 134 6.83 -13.13 -11.31
C ILE A 134 7.65 -13.34 -10.02
N MET A 135 6.99 -13.58 -8.87
CA MET A 135 7.68 -13.88 -7.61
C MET A 135 8.58 -15.11 -7.73
N ALA A 136 8.10 -16.19 -8.34
CA ALA A 136 8.89 -17.39 -8.58
C ALA A 136 10.13 -17.09 -9.44
N GLY A 137 9.96 -16.36 -10.54
CA GLY A 137 11.08 -15.96 -11.40
C GLY A 137 12.10 -15.07 -10.68
N LEU A 138 11.65 -14.16 -9.81
CA LEU A 138 12.53 -13.31 -9.01
C LEU A 138 13.36 -14.11 -8.01
N VAL A 139 12.75 -15.10 -7.37
CA VAL A 139 13.45 -16.02 -6.46
C VAL A 139 14.49 -16.81 -7.23
N VAL A 140 14.10 -17.45 -8.35
CA VAL A 140 15.01 -18.27 -9.17
C VAL A 140 16.21 -17.47 -9.66
N THR A 141 15.99 -16.27 -10.20
CA THR A 141 17.07 -15.43 -10.75
C THR A 141 18.00 -14.88 -9.65
N ASN A 142 17.46 -14.36 -8.54
CA ASN A 142 18.31 -13.78 -7.50
C ASN A 142 19.02 -14.84 -6.64
N PHE A 143 18.35 -15.94 -6.28
CA PHE A 143 19.01 -17.03 -5.57
C PHE A 143 20.02 -17.76 -6.46
N GLY A 144 19.78 -17.87 -7.77
CA GLY A 144 20.77 -18.42 -8.68
C GLY A 144 22.06 -17.60 -8.73
N CYS A 145 21.99 -16.26 -8.65
CA CYS A 145 23.19 -15.41 -8.48
C CYS A 145 23.98 -15.78 -7.21
N ILE A 146 23.27 -15.98 -6.10
CA ILE A 146 23.89 -16.35 -4.82
C ILE A 146 24.54 -17.73 -4.93
N ILE A 147 23.85 -18.71 -5.51
CA ILE A 147 24.38 -20.06 -5.70
C ILE A 147 25.65 -20.03 -6.57
N ILE A 148 25.64 -19.28 -7.68
CA ILE A 148 26.82 -19.12 -8.53
C ILE A 148 27.97 -18.49 -7.74
N LEU A 149 27.73 -17.43 -6.96
CA LEU A 149 28.75 -16.78 -6.12
C LEU A 149 29.34 -17.71 -5.04
N LEU A 150 28.56 -18.65 -4.52
CA LEU A 150 29.03 -19.64 -3.54
C LEU A 150 29.78 -20.81 -4.21
N ALA A 151 29.42 -21.17 -5.44
CA ALA A 151 29.92 -22.36 -6.13
C ALA A 151 31.06 -22.10 -7.14
N GLU A 152 31.29 -20.84 -7.54
CA GLU A 152 32.22 -20.47 -8.61
C GLU A 152 33.68 -20.87 -8.34
N CYS A 153 34.10 -20.93 -7.08
CA CYS A 153 35.50 -21.14 -6.69
C CYS A 153 35.65 -22.28 -5.68
N ARG A 154 36.70 -23.10 -5.86
CA ARG A 154 37.11 -24.17 -4.94
C ARG A 154 38.56 -23.96 -4.49
N PRO A 155 38.82 -23.74 -3.19
CA PRO A 155 37.87 -23.42 -2.11
C PRO A 155 37.23 -22.03 -2.31
N ILE A 156 36.13 -21.73 -1.60
CA ILE A 156 35.39 -20.45 -1.71
C ILE A 156 36.32 -19.24 -1.50
N SER A 157 37.35 -19.38 -0.66
CA SER A 157 38.34 -18.33 -0.40
C SER A 157 39.18 -17.94 -1.61
N ALA A 158 39.24 -18.77 -2.65
CA ALA A 158 39.93 -18.47 -3.89
C ALA A 158 39.31 -17.25 -4.62
N TYR A 159 38.04 -16.92 -4.36
CA TYR A 159 37.39 -15.74 -4.92
C TYR A 159 38.13 -14.44 -4.57
N TRP A 160 38.48 -14.26 -3.28
CA TRP A 160 39.11 -13.02 -2.81
C TRP A 160 40.64 -13.12 -2.72
N THR A 161 41.19 -14.30 -2.48
CA THR A 161 42.65 -14.53 -2.43
C THR A 161 43.27 -14.72 -3.82
N GLY A 162 42.48 -15.18 -4.80
CA GLY A 162 42.97 -15.51 -6.13
C GLY A 162 43.87 -16.75 -6.19
N VAL A 163 43.87 -17.58 -5.14
CA VAL A 163 44.63 -18.84 -5.04
C VAL A 163 43.64 -20.01 -4.96
N GLY A 164 43.52 -20.77 -6.04
CA GLY A 164 42.60 -21.90 -6.19
C GLY A 164 42.05 -22.01 -7.61
N GLU A 165 41.11 -22.93 -7.82
CA GLU A 165 40.43 -23.12 -9.10
C GLU A 165 39.07 -22.42 -9.09
N CYS A 166 38.83 -21.58 -10.09
CA CYS A 166 37.55 -20.89 -10.28
C CYS A 166 37.04 -21.08 -11.71
N TRP A 167 35.71 -21.03 -11.87
CA TRP A 167 35.09 -21.03 -13.19
C TRP A 167 35.43 -19.77 -13.98
N ASN A 168 35.15 -19.79 -15.29
CA ASN A 168 35.33 -18.61 -16.12
C ASN A 168 34.39 -17.48 -15.64
N PRO A 169 34.90 -16.27 -15.30
CA PRO A 169 34.09 -15.17 -14.79
C PRO A 169 32.94 -14.74 -15.72
N ARG A 170 33.04 -15.08 -17.02
CA ARG A 170 31.97 -14.86 -18.00
C ARG A 170 30.64 -15.51 -17.61
N ILE A 171 30.67 -16.70 -16.98
CA ILE A 171 29.45 -17.40 -16.56
C ILE A 171 28.67 -16.54 -15.57
N ARG A 172 29.36 -16.00 -14.55
CA ARG A 172 28.79 -15.09 -13.56
C ARG A 172 28.28 -13.81 -14.22
N ILE A 173 29.07 -13.19 -15.10
CA ILE A 173 28.70 -11.93 -15.77
C ILE A 173 27.42 -12.09 -16.60
N TYR A 174 27.32 -13.13 -17.43
CA TYR A 174 26.11 -13.38 -18.23
C TYR A 174 24.88 -13.64 -17.36
N TYR A 175 25.05 -14.37 -16.27
CA TYR A 175 23.95 -14.62 -15.34
C TYR A 175 23.48 -13.34 -14.64
N ILE A 176 24.41 -12.44 -14.27
CA ILE A 176 24.08 -11.11 -13.73
C ILE A 176 23.33 -10.29 -14.77
N TYR A 177 23.73 -10.29 -16.04
CA TYR A 177 22.99 -9.62 -17.12
C TYR A 177 21.58 -10.16 -17.29
N ALA A 178 21.40 -11.49 -17.30
CA ALA A 178 20.09 -12.12 -17.37
C ALA A 178 19.21 -11.72 -16.17
N THR A 179 19.80 -11.66 -14.97
CA THR A 179 19.11 -11.23 -13.75
C THR A 179 18.70 -9.76 -13.83
N ILE A 180 19.54 -8.88 -14.36
CA ILE A 180 19.22 -7.45 -14.54
C ILE A 180 18.11 -7.29 -15.59
N ALA A 181 18.19 -8.00 -16.71
CA ALA A 181 17.15 -7.95 -17.73
C ALA A 181 15.79 -8.40 -17.18
N PHE A 182 15.77 -9.50 -16.43
CA PHE A 182 14.56 -9.96 -15.74
C PHE A 182 14.08 -8.95 -14.70
N SER A 183 15.00 -8.37 -13.92
CA SER A 183 14.71 -7.31 -12.94
C SER A 183 14.00 -6.12 -13.60
N ILE A 184 14.54 -5.60 -14.70
CA ILE A 184 13.95 -4.48 -15.47
C ILE A 184 12.54 -4.84 -15.96
N LEU A 185 12.37 -6.03 -16.54
CA LEU A 185 11.08 -6.51 -17.01
C LEU A 185 10.04 -6.53 -15.88
N THR A 186 10.41 -7.06 -14.71
CA THR A 186 9.51 -7.09 -13.54
C THR A 186 9.14 -5.71 -13.02
N ASP A 187 10.06 -4.74 -13.07
CA ASP A 187 9.78 -3.35 -12.64
C ASP A 187 8.85 -2.64 -13.61
N MET A 188 9.00 -2.86 -14.92
CA MET A 188 8.05 -2.34 -15.91
C MET A 188 6.67 -2.95 -15.72
N ILE A 189 6.57 -4.27 -15.46
CA ILE A 189 5.27 -4.92 -15.21
C ILE A 189 4.63 -4.37 -13.93
N CYS A 190 5.39 -4.28 -12.82
CA CYS A 190 4.87 -3.79 -11.55
C CYS A 190 4.49 -2.30 -11.61
N SER A 191 5.20 -1.49 -12.39
CA SER A 191 4.87 -0.08 -12.57
C SER A 191 3.72 0.14 -13.55
N LEU A 192 3.49 -0.70 -14.55
CA LEU A 192 2.37 -0.52 -15.49
C LEU A 192 1.04 -1.07 -14.95
N LEU A 193 1.10 -2.04 -14.03
CA LEU A 193 -0.09 -2.75 -13.53
C LEU A 193 -1.10 -1.81 -12.87
N PRO A 194 -0.75 -0.91 -11.93
CA PRO A 194 -1.72 0.00 -11.30
C PRO A 194 -2.39 0.95 -12.30
N VAL A 195 -1.65 1.44 -13.30
CA VAL A 195 -2.18 2.35 -14.34
C VAL A 195 -3.24 1.68 -15.17
N PHE A 196 -2.97 0.45 -15.64
CA PHE A 196 -3.94 -0.31 -16.43
C PHE A 196 -5.24 -0.56 -15.64
N VAL A 197 -5.14 -0.78 -14.33
CA VAL A 197 -6.33 -1.00 -13.49
C VAL A 197 -7.18 0.24 -13.33
N ILE A 198 -6.58 1.43 -13.17
CA ILE A 198 -7.32 2.67 -12.89
C ILE A 198 -7.71 3.45 -14.14
N TRP A 199 -7.27 3.02 -15.33
CA TRP A 199 -7.46 3.75 -16.60
C TRP A 199 -8.93 4.08 -16.90
N ASN A 200 -9.86 3.20 -16.53
CA ASN A 200 -11.29 3.40 -16.73
C ASN A 200 -12.03 4.02 -15.53
N THR A 201 -11.34 4.47 -14.49
CA THR A 201 -11.96 5.04 -13.30
C THR A 201 -11.79 6.56 -13.24
N SER A 202 -12.90 7.29 -13.13
CA SER A 202 -12.95 8.76 -13.03
C SER A 202 -12.51 9.26 -11.65
N LEU A 203 -11.21 9.30 -11.42
CA LEU A 203 -10.62 9.84 -10.19
C LEU A 203 -10.36 11.36 -10.30
N PRO A 204 -10.49 12.12 -9.19
CA PRO A 204 -10.14 13.53 -9.16
C PRO A 204 -8.65 13.72 -9.46
N PHE A 205 -8.32 14.80 -10.19
CA PHE A 205 -6.98 15.05 -10.76
C PHE A 205 -5.84 14.94 -9.73
N LYS A 206 -6.06 15.41 -8.48
CA LYS A 206 -5.08 15.35 -7.39
C LYS A 206 -4.66 13.91 -7.04
N THR A 207 -5.59 12.95 -7.06
CA THR A 207 -5.30 11.54 -6.81
C THR A 207 -4.57 10.91 -8.00
N LYS A 208 -4.87 11.35 -9.23
CA LYS A 208 -4.19 10.90 -10.44
C LYS A 208 -2.70 11.30 -10.46
N VAL A 209 -2.40 12.54 -10.04
CA VAL A 209 -1.04 13.06 -9.92
C VAL A 209 -0.23 12.27 -8.89
N SER A 210 -0.80 11.95 -7.73
CA SER A 210 -0.13 11.13 -6.71
C SER A 210 0.20 9.73 -7.23
N VAL A 211 -0.70 9.10 -7.99
CA VAL A 211 -0.42 7.80 -8.61
C VAL A 211 0.67 7.91 -9.66
N TRP A 212 0.64 8.92 -10.53
CA TRP A 212 1.71 9.14 -11.52
C TRP A 212 3.09 9.36 -10.88
N ALA A 213 3.17 10.09 -9.78
CA ALA A 213 4.41 10.30 -9.04
C ALA A 213 4.97 9.02 -8.41
N LEU A 214 4.09 8.10 -7.98
CA LEU A 214 4.53 6.78 -7.48
C LEU A 214 5.10 5.90 -8.60
N MET A 215 4.57 6.03 -9.82
CA MET A 215 4.97 5.23 -10.97
C MET A 215 6.31 5.71 -11.55
N SER A 216 6.58 7.02 -11.55
CA SER A 216 7.85 7.58 -12.00
C SER A 216 9.02 7.13 -11.12
N LEU A 217 8.81 6.99 -9.82
CA LEU A 217 9.84 6.57 -8.88
C LEU A 217 10.30 5.11 -9.14
N GLY A 218 9.38 4.25 -9.57
CA GLY A 218 9.71 2.89 -10.02
C GLY A 218 10.57 2.86 -11.29
N LEU A 219 10.26 3.70 -12.29
CA LEU A 219 11.05 3.80 -13.53
C LEU A 219 12.45 4.39 -13.29
N VAL A 220 12.58 5.34 -12.35
CA VAL A 220 13.87 5.90 -11.94
C VAL A 220 14.76 4.82 -11.32
N ALA A 221 14.21 3.96 -10.46
CA ALA A 221 14.94 2.83 -9.89
C ALA A 221 15.45 1.87 -10.99
N THR A 222 14.62 1.59 -12.00
CA THR A 222 15.01 0.79 -13.17
C THR A 222 16.17 1.41 -13.97
N GLY A 223 16.18 2.74 -14.10
CA GLY A 223 17.29 3.47 -14.72
C GLY A 223 18.63 3.22 -14.03
N PHE A 224 18.65 3.16 -12.70
CA PHE A 224 19.86 2.81 -11.95
C PHE A 224 20.29 1.36 -12.13
N GLY A 225 19.34 0.42 -12.32
CA GLY A 225 19.65 -0.96 -12.69
C GLY A 225 20.33 -1.08 -14.06
N ILE A 226 19.95 -0.24 -15.03
CA ILE A 226 20.62 -0.15 -16.34
C ILE A 226 22.02 0.44 -16.19
N ALA A 227 22.18 1.52 -15.42
CA ALA A 227 23.49 2.11 -15.14
C ALA A 227 24.44 1.13 -14.43
N ARG A 228 23.89 0.28 -13.54
CA ARG A 228 24.60 -0.85 -12.94
C ARG A 228 25.05 -1.84 -14.01
N ALA A 229 24.19 -2.25 -14.93
CA ALA A 229 24.56 -3.18 -16.01
C ALA A 229 25.65 -2.62 -16.93
N ALA A 230 25.58 -1.31 -17.23
CA ALA A 230 26.55 -0.61 -18.07
C ALA A 230 27.92 -0.48 -17.38
N SER A 231 27.95 -0.25 -16.07
CA SER A 231 29.20 -0.16 -15.29
C SER A 231 29.92 -1.50 -15.11
N LEU A 232 29.21 -2.63 -15.22
CA LEU A 232 29.79 -3.98 -15.24
C LEU A 232 30.40 -4.39 -16.60
N GLY A 233 30.47 -3.49 -17.58
CA GLY A 233 30.97 -3.73 -18.94
C GLY A 233 32.32 -4.46 -19.00
N VAL A 234 32.41 -5.34 -20.00
CA VAL A 234 33.43 -6.40 -20.13
C VAL A 234 34.82 -5.80 -20.39
N VAL A 235 35.78 -6.11 -19.50
CA VAL A 235 37.22 -5.76 -19.53
C VAL A 235 37.59 -4.41 -18.91
N THR A 236 37.63 -4.37 -17.57
CA THR A 236 38.34 -3.29 -16.84
C THR A 236 39.36 -3.91 -15.88
N SER A 237 40.61 -3.47 -15.95
CA SER A 237 41.69 -3.90 -15.05
C SER A 237 41.51 -3.37 -13.62
N ASP A 238 40.66 -2.34 -13.44
CA ASP A 238 40.44 -1.68 -12.16
C ASP A 238 39.11 -2.06 -11.49
N LEU A 239 39.09 -3.26 -10.90
CA LEU A 239 37.88 -3.77 -10.25
C LEU A 239 37.46 -2.94 -9.03
N SER A 240 38.42 -2.39 -8.25
CA SER A 240 38.11 -1.63 -7.03
C SER A 240 37.30 -0.36 -7.32
N TRP A 241 37.73 0.41 -8.32
CA TRP A 241 37.07 1.64 -8.73
C TRP A 241 35.71 1.37 -9.36
N VAL A 242 35.66 0.45 -10.33
CA VAL A 242 34.44 0.13 -11.08
C VAL A 242 33.37 -0.48 -10.18
N TYR A 243 33.75 -1.36 -9.24
CA TYR A 243 32.80 -1.93 -8.27
C TYR A 243 32.31 -0.90 -7.25
N ALA A 244 33.10 0.10 -6.88
CA ALA A 244 32.60 1.19 -6.05
C ALA A 244 31.53 2.01 -6.77
N ILE A 245 31.72 2.36 -8.04
CA ILE A 245 30.70 3.05 -8.86
C ILE A 245 29.46 2.16 -9.05
N THR A 246 29.66 0.88 -9.36
CA THR A 246 28.57 -0.09 -9.50
C THR A 246 27.77 -0.21 -8.19
N ALA A 247 28.44 -0.14 -7.04
CA ALA A 247 27.79 -0.17 -5.73
C ALA A 247 26.93 1.08 -5.49
N ILE A 248 27.32 2.26 -5.97
CA ILE A 248 26.49 3.48 -5.92
C ILE A 248 25.17 3.24 -6.65
N TRP A 249 25.22 2.78 -7.90
CA TRP A 249 24.03 2.49 -8.70
C TRP A 249 23.14 1.42 -8.04
N SER A 250 23.74 0.36 -7.53
CA SER A 250 23.03 -0.72 -6.83
C SER A 250 22.32 -0.24 -5.57
N ASN A 251 22.95 0.66 -4.81
CA ASN A 251 22.38 1.22 -3.59
C ASN A 251 21.23 2.18 -3.91
N LEU A 252 21.36 2.99 -4.96
CA LEU A 252 20.29 3.87 -5.43
C LEU A 252 19.07 3.05 -5.90
N GLU A 253 19.28 2.00 -6.68
CA GLU A 253 18.23 1.05 -7.10
C GLU A 253 17.49 0.47 -5.89
N LEU A 254 18.22 -0.06 -4.91
CA LEU A 254 17.65 -0.69 -3.71
C LEU A 254 16.92 0.32 -2.82
N TYR A 255 17.58 1.41 -2.41
CA TYR A 255 17.05 2.33 -1.42
C TYR A 255 15.89 3.15 -1.95
N LEU A 256 15.96 3.63 -3.19
CA LEU A 256 14.84 4.35 -3.81
C LEU A 256 13.68 3.41 -4.09
N GLY A 257 13.94 2.14 -4.41
CA GLY A 257 12.91 1.12 -4.51
C GLY A 257 12.15 0.92 -3.18
N ILE A 258 12.85 0.86 -2.04
CA ILE A 258 12.22 0.78 -0.71
C ILE A 258 11.39 2.03 -0.40
N VAL A 259 11.94 3.23 -0.65
CA VAL A 259 11.24 4.50 -0.46
C VAL A 259 9.96 4.54 -1.32
N GLY A 260 10.04 4.09 -2.58
CA GLY A 260 8.88 3.96 -3.47
C GLY A 260 7.82 3.01 -2.95
N ALA A 261 8.22 1.84 -2.44
CA ALA A 261 7.31 0.87 -1.84
C ALA A 261 6.60 1.44 -0.60
N ASN A 262 7.30 2.24 0.21
CA ASN A 262 6.73 2.90 1.39
C ASN A 262 5.77 4.04 1.00
N LEU A 263 6.13 4.82 -0.02
CA LEU A 263 5.30 5.91 -0.55
C LEU A 263 4.02 5.41 -1.22
N ALA A 264 4.00 4.19 -1.75
CA ALA A 264 2.78 3.59 -2.32
C ALA A 264 1.62 3.52 -1.30
N LEU A 265 1.95 3.53 -0.01
CA LEU A 265 1.00 3.53 1.11
C LEU A 265 0.78 4.92 1.72
N SER A 266 1.33 5.97 1.12
CA SER A 266 1.25 7.36 1.60
C SER A 266 -0.17 7.82 1.88
N ARG A 267 -1.19 7.34 1.16
CA ARG A 267 -2.60 7.67 1.45
C ARG A 267 -3.06 7.17 2.83
N SER A 268 -2.66 5.96 3.23
CA SER A 268 -2.98 5.43 4.56
C SER A 268 -2.22 6.14 5.67
N ILE A 269 -0.99 6.56 5.38
CA ILE A 269 -0.12 7.33 6.28
C ILE A 269 -0.66 8.75 6.47
N PHE A 270 -1.00 9.42 5.37
CA PHE A 270 -1.60 10.75 5.37
C PHE A 270 -2.95 10.74 6.12
N ALA A 271 -3.79 9.72 5.87
CA ALA A 271 -5.03 9.53 6.60
C ALA A 271 -4.86 9.14 8.08
N TYR A 272 -3.65 8.84 8.56
CA TYR A 272 -3.36 8.63 9.98
C TYR A 272 -2.87 9.92 10.64
N PHE A 273 -1.88 10.61 10.04
CA PHE A 273 -1.30 11.82 10.63
C PHE A 273 -2.21 13.05 10.51
N PHE A 274 -2.92 13.19 9.38
CA PHE A 274 -3.88 14.28 9.17
C PHE A 274 -5.28 13.93 9.64
N ARG A 275 -5.41 12.80 10.34
CA ARG A 275 -6.58 12.39 11.10
C ARG A 275 -6.27 12.56 12.58
N GLU A 276 -5.96 13.79 12.99
CA GLU A 276 -6.58 14.41 14.17
C GLU A 276 -6.09 15.85 14.41
N GLY A 277 -7.00 16.79 14.16
CA GLY A 277 -7.25 17.96 15.03
C GLY A 277 -8.66 17.90 15.62
N GLY A 278 -9.20 16.69 15.82
CA GLY A 278 -10.55 16.45 16.33
C GLY A 278 -10.58 15.11 17.05
N THR A 279 -10.21 15.13 18.32
CA THR A 279 -10.10 13.96 19.20
C THR A 279 -11.40 13.15 19.19
N THR A 280 -11.39 12.04 18.47
CA THR A 280 -12.46 11.03 18.48
C THR A 280 -11.91 9.75 19.06
N LYS A 281 -12.08 9.61 20.39
CA LYS A 281 -11.93 8.32 21.07
C LYS A 281 -12.90 7.32 20.45
N GLY A 282 -12.38 6.35 19.70
CA GLY A 282 -13.11 5.15 19.33
C GLY A 282 -13.34 4.28 20.58
N SER A 283 -14.60 4.11 20.97
CA SER A 283 -15.00 3.03 21.87
C SER A 283 -15.23 1.76 21.06
N SER A 284 -14.44 0.72 21.40
CA SER A 284 -14.74 -0.67 21.11
C SER A 284 -15.98 -1.06 21.90
N TYR A 285 -17.10 -1.37 21.22
CA TYR A 285 -18.23 -2.03 21.88
C TYR A 285 -17.87 -3.49 22.18
N GLY A 286 -17.30 -3.69 23.37
CA GLY A 286 -17.21 -4.96 24.08
C GLY A 286 -17.35 -4.64 25.57
N GLY A 287 -18.48 -5.03 26.15
CA GLY A 287 -18.81 -4.82 27.56
C GLY A 287 -19.50 -3.48 27.81
N MET A 288 -20.78 -3.53 28.19
CA MET A 288 -21.57 -2.41 28.66
C MET A 288 -21.12 -2.04 30.09
N PRO A 289 -20.61 -0.82 30.36
CA PRO A 289 -20.43 -0.33 31.71
C PRO A 289 -21.43 0.80 32.00
N ARG A 290 -21.83 0.85 33.27
CA ARG A 290 -22.81 1.76 33.86
C ARG A 290 -22.56 3.23 33.54
N LEU A 291 -23.69 3.93 33.38
CA LEU A 291 -23.92 5.37 33.59
C LEU A 291 -22.82 6.06 34.41
N LEU A 292 -22.16 7.06 33.82
CA LEU A 292 -21.65 8.26 34.49
C LEU A 292 -21.46 9.36 33.43
N ALA A 293 -22.22 10.44 33.58
CA ALA A 293 -22.11 11.67 32.80
C ALA A 293 -20.86 12.45 33.21
N THR A 294 -20.10 12.95 32.22
CA THR A 294 -19.22 14.12 32.37
C THR A 294 -18.97 14.77 31.00
N GLU A 295 -19.28 16.06 30.94
CA GLU A 295 -19.09 17.03 29.87
C GLU A 295 -17.64 17.02 29.34
N VAL A 296 -17.45 16.86 28.03
CA VAL A 296 -16.39 17.47 27.18
C VAL A 296 -16.56 16.94 25.74
N THR A 297 -16.70 17.91 24.81
CA THR A 297 -16.81 17.90 23.31
C THR A 297 -18.16 17.82 22.58
N GLU A 298 -19.14 18.63 22.99
CA GLU A 298 -20.18 19.22 22.10
C GLU A 298 -19.61 20.28 21.13
N ARG A 299 -18.43 20.85 21.42
CA ARG A 299 -17.86 22.02 20.72
C ARG A 299 -17.24 21.75 19.34
N ALA A 300 -16.68 20.55 19.09
CA ALA A 300 -15.98 20.25 17.83
C ALA A 300 -16.91 19.78 16.69
N ILE A 301 -18.02 19.14 17.03
CA ILE A 301 -19.06 18.70 16.08
C ILE A 301 -19.88 19.90 15.60
N TRP A 302 -19.95 20.94 16.42
CA TRP A 302 -20.57 22.22 16.14
C TRP A 302 -19.79 23.06 15.10
N GLU A 303 -18.45 22.99 15.09
CA GLU A 303 -17.57 23.84 14.27
C GLU A 303 -17.31 23.32 12.83
N GLU A 304 -17.54 22.03 12.55
CA GLU A 304 -17.49 21.44 11.19
C GLU A 304 -18.81 21.69 10.43
N THR A 305 -19.94 21.62 11.14
CA THR A 305 -21.30 21.84 10.61
C THR A 305 -21.54 23.30 10.20
N LEU A 306 -20.80 24.24 10.81
CA LEU A 306 -20.74 25.67 10.49
C LEU A 306 -19.95 25.99 9.20
N ARG A 307 -19.08 25.10 8.70
CA ARG A 307 -18.28 25.31 7.46
C ARG A 307 -18.92 24.75 6.18
N GLU A 308 -19.77 23.74 6.28
CA GLU A 308 -20.45 23.15 5.11
C GLU A 308 -21.76 23.86 4.73
N ALA A 309 -22.39 24.59 5.66
CA ALA A 309 -23.45 25.55 5.34
C ALA A 309 -22.89 26.79 4.57
N GLU A 310 -21.64 27.18 4.84
CA GLU A 310 -20.94 28.32 4.22
C GLU A 310 -20.60 28.13 2.73
N ALA A 311 -20.72 26.93 2.14
CA ALA A 311 -20.59 26.73 0.69
C ALA A 311 -21.91 26.99 -0.12
N ARG A 312 -23.00 27.40 0.56
CA ARG A 312 -24.27 27.93 0.00
C ARG A 312 -25.11 26.99 -0.88
N ARG A 313 -25.62 25.90 -0.31
CA ARG A 313 -26.86 25.26 -0.78
C ARG A 313 -27.88 25.22 0.36
N TRP A 314 -29.09 25.68 0.10
CA TRP A 314 -30.25 25.51 0.97
C TRP A 314 -30.61 24.02 1.03
N GLN A 315 -30.92 23.51 2.23
CA GLN A 315 -31.26 22.11 2.44
C GLN A 315 -32.70 21.98 2.91
N ILE A 316 -33.41 21.05 2.28
CA ILE A 316 -34.77 20.69 2.67
C ILE A 316 -34.75 19.24 3.11
N PHE A 317 -35.03 19.00 4.39
CA PHE A 317 -35.13 17.67 4.97
C PHE A 317 -36.59 17.28 5.14
N LYS A 318 -36.97 16.18 4.50
CA LYS A 318 -38.31 15.62 4.59
C LYS A 318 -38.24 14.28 5.33
N SER A 319 -38.89 14.19 6.49
CA SER A 319 -38.94 12.94 7.27
C SER A 319 -40.09 12.02 6.81
N SER A 320 -40.05 10.75 7.22
CA SER A 320 -41.13 9.80 6.97
C SER A 320 -42.35 10.12 7.86
N LYS A 321 -43.56 10.02 7.30
CA LYS A 321 -44.82 10.09 8.07
C LYS A 321 -44.88 9.07 9.22
N LYS A 322 -44.16 7.95 9.10
CA LYS A 322 -44.09 6.90 10.14
C LYS A 322 -43.20 7.27 11.33
N SER A 323 -42.31 8.25 11.16
CA SER A 323 -41.37 8.69 12.19
C SER A 323 -41.27 10.22 12.21
N PRO A 324 -42.39 10.94 12.47
CA PRO A 324 -42.45 12.39 12.32
C PRO A 324 -41.71 13.13 13.44
N PHE A 325 -41.54 12.51 14.61
CA PHE A 325 -40.96 13.13 15.81
C PHE A 325 -39.47 13.45 15.70
N ILE A 326 -38.77 12.90 14.71
CA ILE A 326 -37.39 13.30 14.43
C ILE A 326 -37.30 14.73 13.94
N THR A 327 -38.33 15.22 13.24
CA THR A 327 -38.39 16.58 12.70
C THR A 327 -38.38 17.66 13.79
N PRO A 328 -39.27 17.64 14.80
CA PRO A 328 -39.23 18.62 15.88
C PRO A 328 -37.94 18.52 16.69
N GLY A 329 -37.49 17.31 17.04
CA GLY A 329 -36.22 17.13 17.78
C GLY A 329 -35.02 17.70 17.03
N LEU A 330 -34.89 17.41 15.74
CA LEU A 330 -33.84 17.97 14.89
C LEU A 330 -33.99 19.48 14.73
N SER A 331 -35.21 20.01 14.62
CA SER A 331 -35.46 21.45 14.53
C SER A 331 -35.05 22.18 15.82
N THR A 332 -35.32 21.58 16.99
CA THR A 332 -34.91 22.13 18.29
C THR A 332 -33.40 22.12 18.43
N LEU A 333 -32.73 21.03 18.03
CA LEU A 333 -31.27 20.97 18.03
C LEU A 333 -30.66 22.01 17.10
N ILE A 334 -31.21 22.19 15.90
CA ILE A 334 -30.76 23.20 14.94
C ILE A 334 -30.97 24.62 15.50
N GLN A 335 -32.11 24.88 16.14
CA GLN A 335 -32.36 26.18 16.78
C GLN A 335 -31.43 26.42 17.97
N GLN A 336 -31.24 25.42 18.84
CA GLN A 336 -30.40 25.51 20.03
C GLN A 336 -28.96 25.83 19.69
N HIS A 337 -28.47 25.29 18.59
CA HIS A 337 -27.11 25.56 18.20
C HIS A 337 -26.99 26.85 17.36
N GLY A 338 -28.07 27.38 16.78
CA GLY A 338 -28.07 28.73 16.20
C GLY A 338 -27.72 28.77 14.71
N PHE A 339 -28.18 27.78 13.94
CA PHE A 339 -28.14 27.86 12.47
C PHE A 339 -28.98 29.04 11.95
N LEU A 340 -28.54 29.70 10.86
CA LEU A 340 -29.34 30.75 10.23
C LEU A 340 -30.70 30.22 9.77
N SER A 341 -31.75 30.97 10.09
CA SER A 341 -33.11 30.68 9.69
C SER A 341 -33.22 30.55 8.17
N GLY A 342 -33.86 29.49 7.69
CA GLY A 342 -34.10 29.23 6.27
C GLY A 342 -33.02 28.40 5.55
N ILE A 343 -31.83 28.18 6.14
CA ILE A 343 -30.80 27.27 5.57
C ILE A 343 -31.26 25.82 5.63
N PHE A 344 -31.86 25.43 6.76
CA PHE A 344 -32.47 24.11 6.96
C PHE A 344 -33.98 24.26 7.07
N GLN A 345 -34.69 23.73 6.08
CA GLN A 345 -36.14 23.61 6.13
C GLN A 345 -36.49 22.16 6.39
N ILE A 346 -37.16 21.89 7.50
CA ILE A 346 -37.48 20.53 7.93
C ILE A 346 -38.98 20.41 7.99
N PHE A 347 -39.52 19.41 7.30
CA PHE A 347 -40.93 19.11 7.39
C PHE A 347 -41.18 17.60 7.44
N SER A 348 -42.33 17.22 7.96
CA SER A 348 -42.82 15.85 7.94
C SER A 348 -44.02 15.76 7.01
N GLY A 349 -44.15 14.65 6.30
CA GLY A 349 -45.24 14.47 5.35
C GLY A 349 -45.26 13.08 4.75
N ASP A 350 -46.26 12.82 3.93
CA ASP A 350 -46.30 11.62 3.10
C ASP A 350 -45.35 11.73 1.89
N GLY A 351 -45.23 10.66 1.11
CA GLY A 351 -44.39 10.65 -0.09
C GLY A 351 -44.96 11.47 -1.27
N SER A 352 -46.24 11.83 -1.24
CA SER A 352 -46.89 12.65 -2.29
C SER A 352 -46.46 14.12 -2.24
N THR A 353 -45.89 14.57 -1.13
CA THR A 353 -45.34 15.93 -1.00
C THR A 353 -44.04 16.16 -1.78
N CYS A 354 -43.27 15.11 -2.08
CA CYS A 354 -41.96 15.25 -2.75
C CYS A 354 -42.03 15.60 -4.25
N PRO A 355 -42.92 15.00 -5.07
CA PRO A 355 -43.03 15.37 -6.49
C PRO A 355 -43.37 16.86 -6.71
N PRO A 356 -44.40 17.45 -6.08
CA PRO A 356 -44.67 18.88 -6.22
C PRO A 356 -43.50 19.76 -5.80
N LEU A 357 -42.82 19.40 -4.70
CA LEU A 357 -41.63 20.12 -4.23
C LEU A 357 -40.53 20.19 -5.28
N SER A 358 -40.33 19.11 -6.05
CA SER A 358 -39.34 19.09 -7.13
C SER A 358 -39.70 19.99 -8.32
N TYR A 359 -40.99 20.21 -8.60
CA TYR A 359 -41.44 21.12 -9.66
C TYR A 359 -41.29 22.59 -9.29
N TYR A 360 -41.63 22.96 -8.06
CA TYR A 360 -41.63 24.36 -7.62
C TYR A 360 -40.26 24.90 -7.21
N LEU A 361 -39.34 24.03 -6.84
CA LEU A 361 -38.00 24.41 -6.42
C LEU A 361 -37.00 23.96 -7.47
N HIS A 362 -36.13 24.88 -7.89
CA HIS A 362 -34.97 24.56 -8.73
C HIS A 362 -33.93 23.76 -7.93
N LEU A 363 -34.27 22.51 -7.58
CA LEU A 363 -33.41 21.61 -6.83
C LEU A 363 -32.19 21.25 -7.67
N ARG A 364 -31.02 21.44 -7.09
CA ARG A 364 -29.75 21.06 -7.72
C ARG A 364 -29.41 19.59 -7.51
N GLN A 365 -29.80 19.03 -6.35
CA GLN A 365 -29.54 17.65 -5.99
C GLN A 365 -30.66 17.08 -5.12
N ILE A 366 -30.95 15.79 -5.32
CA ILE A 366 -31.82 15.01 -4.43
C ILE A 366 -31.02 13.83 -3.87
N SER A 367 -31.11 13.62 -2.55
CA SER A 367 -30.71 12.38 -1.89
C SER A 367 -31.96 11.71 -1.34
N PHE A 368 -32.24 10.49 -1.79
CA PHE A 368 -33.42 9.74 -1.39
C PHE A 368 -33.02 8.40 -0.77
N SER A 369 -33.57 8.12 0.41
CA SER A 369 -33.48 6.83 1.08
C SER A 369 -34.86 6.19 1.19
N GLY A 370 -35.06 4.99 0.64
CA GLY A 370 -36.35 4.33 0.70
C GLY A 370 -36.53 3.11 -0.20
N TYR A 371 -37.79 2.82 -0.55
CA TYR A 371 -38.15 1.63 -1.33
C TYR A 371 -37.98 1.85 -2.83
N THR A 372 -37.63 0.79 -3.56
CA THR A 372 -37.46 0.82 -5.02
C THR A 372 -38.73 1.24 -5.77
N THR A 373 -39.92 0.95 -5.26
CA THR A 373 -41.20 1.36 -5.86
C THR A 373 -41.43 2.87 -5.80
N SER A 374 -40.87 3.56 -4.80
CA SER A 374 -40.92 5.02 -4.70
C SER A 374 -39.99 5.70 -5.69
N ARG A 375 -38.91 5.02 -6.12
CA ARG A 375 -37.93 5.55 -7.07
C ARG A 375 -38.56 5.94 -8.39
N SER A 376 -39.42 5.11 -8.98
CA SER A 376 -40.04 5.40 -10.28
C SER A 376 -40.87 6.68 -10.25
N LYS A 377 -41.65 6.90 -9.17
CA LYS A 377 -42.47 8.11 -9.00
C LYS A 377 -41.61 9.37 -8.87
N ILE A 378 -40.52 9.29 -8.10
CA ILE A 378 -39.60 10.40 -7.92
C ILE A 378 -38.83 10.66 -9.22
N LEU A 379 -38.38 9.61 -9.92
CA LEU A 379 -37.71 9.75 -11.23
C LEU A 379 -38.59 10.44 -12.26
N THR A 380 -39.88 10.14 -12.34
CA THR A 380 -40.80 10.83 -13.26
C THR A 380 -40.91 12.32 -12.93
N ALA A 381 -41.01 12.68 -11.65
CA ALA A 381 -41.05 14.07 -11.21
C ALA A 381 -39.71 14.80 -11.45
N VAL A 382 -38.61 14.11 -11.22
CA VAL A 382 -37.24 14.60 -11.40
C VAL A 382 -36.89 14.77 -12.88
N ALA A 383 -37.31 13.86 -13.76
CA ALA A 383 -37.06 13.93 -15.20
C ALA A 383 -37.75 15.14 -15.86
N ALA A 384 -38.82 15.65 -15.25
CA ALA A 384 -39.51 16.85 -15.69
C ALA A 384 -38.84 18.16 -15.22
N THR A 385 -37.70 18.09 -14.51
CA THR A 385 -37.00 19.23 -13.91
C THR A 385 -35.50 19.22 -14.26
N LYS A 386 -34.80 20.36 -14.09
CA LYS A 386 -33.36 20.51 -14.41
C LYS A 386 -32.44 20.06 -13.25
N LEU A 387 -32.60 18.84 -12.77
CA LEU A 387 -31.78 18.30 -11.69
C LEU A 387 -30.38 17.89 -12.16
N GLU A 388 -29.33 18.38 -11.49
CA GLU A 388 -27.93 18.05 -11.85
C GLU A 388 -27.48 16.68 -11.30
N ARG A 389 -28.00 16.28 -10.12
CA ARG A 389 -27.52 15.07 -9.43
C ARG A 389 -28.60 14.39 -8.60
N VAL A 390 -28.64 13.05 -8.63
CA VAL A 390 -29.51 12.25 -7.77
C VAL A 390 -28.71 11.14 -7.10
N SER A 391 -28.91 10.95 -5.79
CA SER A 391 -28.36 9.87 -4.99
C SER A 391 -29.49 9.01 -4.43
N TRP A 392 -29.33 7.70 -4.51
CA TRP A 392 -30.35 6.71 -4.16
C TRP A 392 -29.76 5.70 -3.17
N GLU A 393 -30.31 5.68 -1.97
CA GLU A 393 -30.09 4.60 -0.99
C GLU A 393 -31.37 3.76 -0.94
N ILE A 394 -31.44 2.77 -1.82
CA ILE A 394 -32.61 1.90 -1.96
C ILE A 394 -32.37 0.57 -1.26
N GLY A 395 -33.45 0.00 -0.72
CA GLY A 395 -33.39 -1.27 0.01
C GLY A 395 -32.72 -2.39 -0.78
N GLY A 396 -31.99 -3.26 -0.07
CA GLY A 396 -31.27 -4.40 -0.63
C GLY A 396 -31.84 -5.75 -0.17
N LYS A 397 -31.46 -6.81 -0.88
CA LYS A 397 -31.67 -8.21 -0.47
C LYS A 397 -30.31 -8.86 -0.17
N SER A 398 -29.63 -8.33 0.85
CA SER A 398 -28.24 -8.66 1.16
C SER A 398 -28.06 -10.16 1.44
N PRO A 399 -27.14 -10.84 0.73
CA PRO A 399 -26.79 -12.22 1.00
C PRO A 399 -25.64 -12.32 2.02
N ALA A 400 -25.74 -13.29 2.93
CA ALA A 400 -24.61 -13.82 3.68
C ALA A 400 -24.22 -15.18 3.08
N ILE A 401 -22.92 -15.43 2.91
CA ILE A 401 -22.41 -16.71 2.40
C ILE A 401 -21.56 -17.34 3.52
N ILE A 402 -21.91 -18.56 3.90
CA ILE A 402 -21.31 -19.31 5.01
C ILE A 402 -20.62 -20.53 4.42
N LEU A 403 -19.30 -20.54 4.51
CA LEU A 403 -18.43 -21.59 3.98
C LEU A 403 -18.03 -22.58 5.08
N VAL A 404 -17.54 -23.77 4.70
CA VAL A 404 -17.19 -24.84 5.66
C VAL A 404 -15.96 -24.52 6.53
N ASP A 405 -15.15 -23.54 6.12
CA ASP A 405 -13.95 -23.08 6.82
C ASP A 405 -14.24 -22.00 7.88
N CYS A 406 -15.49 -21.51 7.97
CA CYS A 406 -15.85 -20.49 8.93
C CYS A 406 -16.25 -21.08 10.30
N ASP A 407 -16.05 -20.30 11.36
CA ASP A 407 -16.56 -20.62 12.69
C ASP A 407 -18.10 -20.55 12.67
N LEU A 408 -18.73 -21.74 12.63
CA LEU A 408 -20.17 -21.89 12.47
C LEU A 408 -20.96 -21.19 13.58
N TYR A 409 -20.46 -21.15 14.81
CA TYR A 409 -21.14 -20.51 15.93
C TYR A 409 -21.14 -18.99 15.77
N LYS A 410 -19.99 -18.40 15.45
CA LYS A 410 -19.89 -16.96 15.19
C LYS A 410 -20.70 -16.54 13.96
N ALA A 411 -20.64 -17.33 12.90
CA ALA A 411 -21.42 -17.09 11.68
C ALA A 411 -22.92 -17.10 11.96
N PHE A 412 -23.38 -18.05 12.78
CA PHE A 412 -24.75 -18.14 13.25
C PHE A 412 -25.17 -16.89 14.04
N VAL A 413 -24.43 -16.50 15.09
CA VAL A 413 -24.75 -15.33 15.92
C VAL A 413 -24.89 -14.07 15.06
N LYS A 414 -23.93 -13.84 14.16
CA LYS A 414 -23.95 -12.67 13.26
C LYS A 414 -25.10 -12.69 12.27
N ALA A 415 -25.46 -13.87 11.76
CA ALA A 415 -26.58 -14.03 10.85
C ALA A 415 -27.92 -13.73 11.54
N VAL A 416 -28.10 -14.15 12.79
CA VAL A 416 -29.29 -13.87 13.60
C VAL A 416 -29.35 -12.39 13.98
N GLU A 417 -28.27 -11.83 14.54
CA GLU A 417 -28.17 -10.40 14.91
C GLU A 417 -28.49 -9.49 13.72
N SER A 418 -27.99 -9.82 12.53
CA SER A 418 -28.20 -9.01 11.32
C SER A 418 -29.67 -8.86 10.94
N ILE A 419 -30.51 -9.85 11.26
CA ILE A 419 -31.94 -9.83 10.94
C ILE A 419 -32.75 -9.30 12.14
N ILE A 420 -32.48 -9.79 13.35
CA ILE A 420 -33.31 -9.49 14.53
C ILE A 420 -32.96 -8.13 15.15
N GLY A 421 -31.70 -7.68 15.07
CA GLY A 421 -31.20 -6.54 15.86
C GLY A 421 -31.92 -5.21 15.64
N VAL A 422 -32.65 -5.03 14.54
CA VAL A 422 -33.50 -3.86 14.28
C VAL A 422 -34.90 -4.29 13.82
N THR A 423 -35.40 -5.40 14.32
CA THR A 423 -36.72 -5.96 13.94
C THR A 423 -36.87 -6.09 12.41
N ARG A 424 -35.79 -6.47 11.73
CA ARG A 424 -35.70 -6.57 10.26
C ARG A 424 -35.87 -5.25 9.50
N GLN A 425 -35.79 -4.10 10.17
CA GLN A 425 -35.95 -2.77 9.59
C GLN A 425 -34.60 -2.10 9.24
N ALA A 426 -33.63 -2.89 8.79
CA ALA A 426 -32.33 -2.40 8.32
C ALA A 426 -32.15 -2.72 6.82
N CYS A 427 -31.75 -1.72 6.02
CA CYS A 427 -31.54 -1.88 4.58
C CYS A 427 -30.42 -2.87 4.23
N MET A 428 -29.46 -3.06 5.14
CA MET A 428 -28.33 -3.98 5.00
C MET A 428 -28.55 -5.33 5.69
N ALA A 429 -29.74 -5.60 6.24
CA ALA A 429 -30.04 -6.86 6.91
C ALA A 429 -29.80 -8.06 5.97
N CYS A 430 -29.12 -9.08 6.46
CA CYS A 430 -28.79 -10.30 5.70
C CYS A 430 -30.02 -11.19 5.48
N SER A 431 -30.94 -10.73 4.63
CA SER A 431 -32.21 -11.40 4.37
C SER A 431 -32.11 -12.69 3.55
N ARG A 432 -30.92 -13.04 3.06
CA ARG A 432 -30.62 -14.32 2.42
C ARG A 432 -29.35 -14.90 3.03
N ILE A 433 -29.37 -16.18 3.37
CA ILE A 433 -28.20 -16.89 3.89
C ILE A 433 -27.97 -18.10 3.00
N HIS A 434 -26.79 -18.17 2.40
CA HIS A 434 -26.33 -19.28 1.58
C HIS A 434 -25.29 -20.06 2.38
N VAL A 435 -25.57 -21.32 2.66
CA VAL A 435 -24.65 -22.19 3.42
C VAL A 435 -24.10 -23.25 2.48
N GLN A 436 -22.79 -23.46 2.52
CA GLN A 436 -22.12 -24.48 1.72
C GLN A 436 -22.64 -25.89 2.05
N LYS A 437 -22.73 -26.74 1.02
CA LYS A 437 -23.15 -28.14 1.16
C LYS A 437 -22.24 -28.87 2.15
N GLY A 438 -22.83 -29.55 3.14
CA GLY A 438 -22.12 -30.29 4.21
C GLY A 438 -22.31 -29.69 5.62
N THR A 439 -22.50 -28.37 5.74
CA THR A 439 -22.79 -27.70 7.02
C THR A 439 -24.21 -27.14 7.10
N TYR A 440 -24.98 -27.24 6.01
CA TYR A 440 -26.35 -26.72 5.90
C TYR A 440 -27.28 -27.22 7.01
N ASP A 441 -27.37 -28.54 7.22
CA ASP A 441 -28.34 -29.11 8.19
C ASP A 441 -28.02 -28.70 9.63
N LYS A 442 -26.73 -28.67 9.98
CA LYS A 442 -26.26 -28.21 11.30
C LYS A 442 -26.59 -26.74 11.52
N PHE A 443 -26.34 -25.91 10.50
CA PHE A 443 -26.65 -24.49 10.56
C PHE A 443 -28.16 -24.26 10.67
N LEU A 444 -28.98 -24.98 9.90
CA LEU A 444 -30.43 -24.84 9.87
C LEU A 444 -31.07 -25.20 11.21
N ALA A 445 -30.62 -26.27 11.87
CA ALA A 445 -31.14 -26.68 13.18
C ALA A 445 -30.94 -25.58 14.23
N VAL A 446 -29.70 -25.11 14.40
CA VAL A 446 -29.35 -24.07 15.38
C VAL A 446 -30.01 -22.74 15.02
N TYR A 447 -30.05 -22.40 13.73
CA TYR A 447 -30.70 -21.19 13.25
C TYR A 447 -32.21 -21.20 13.51
N GLY A 448 -32.87 -22.34 13.29
CA GLY A 448 -34.30 -22.50 13.51
C GLY A 448 -34.71 -22.33 14.96
N ASP A 449 -33.95 -22.90 15.90
CA ASP A 449 -34.26 -22.79 17.34
C ASP A 449 -34.07 -21.36 17.85
N ALA A 450 -33.04 -20.66 17.40
CA ALA A 450 -32.78 -19.28 17.80
C ALA A 450 -33.77 -18.26 17.24
N MET A 451 -34.43 -18.58 16.12
CA MET A 451 -35.48 -17.73 15.56
C MET A 451 -36.84 -17.94 16.25
N LYS A 452 -36.99 -19.02 17.03
CA LYS A 452 -38.20 -19.32 17.82
C LYS A 452 -38.14 -18.77 19.25
N ALA A 453 -36.93 -18.69 19.82
CA ALA A 453 -36.65 -18.01 21.07
C ALA A 453 -36.87 -16.49 20.93
#